data_AF-A0A9Q0XTH9-F1
#
_entry.id   AF-A0A9Q0XTH9-F1
#
_cell.length_a   1.000
_cell.length_b   1.000
_cell.length_c   1.000
_cell.angle_alpha   90.00
_cell.angle_beta   90.00
_cell.angle_gamma   90.00
#
_symmetry.space_group_name_H-M   'P 1'
#
loop_
_entity.id
_entity.type
_entity.pdbx_description
1 polymer ?
#
loop_
_entity_poly.entity_id
_entity_poly.type
_entity_poly.pdbx_seq_one_letter_code
_entity_poly.pdbx_strand_id
1 'polypeptide(L)'
;MSSSSSGPGLGRAACLVTGASRGFGRSMARLVAARLAPGSLLLLVACSAGAPGELEGELRAAYPELRIQALPADLGANEGLQRVAWDAADTLRRHHDGARLQRLLLLNNAGLQSPLE
;
A
#
# COMPACT_ATOMS: atom_id res chain seq x y z
N MET A 1 14.94 21.66 -14.21
CA MET A 1 15.83 20.51 -13.96
C MET A 1 15.57 20.05 -12.53
N SER A 2 14.78 18.99 -12.34
CA SER A 2 14.51 18.45 -11.01
C SER A 2 15.06 17.04 -10.98
N SER A 3 16.15 16.86 -10.23
CA SER A 3 16.87 15.62 -10.01
C SER A 3 15.96 14.60 -9.32
N SER A 4 15.54 13.55 -10.05
CA SER A 4 15.01 12.35 -9.42
C SER A 4 16.17 11.57 -8.82
N SER A 5 16.09 11.26 -7.52
CA SER A 5 17.02 10.32 -6.89
C SER A 5 16.75 8.93 -7.46
N SER A 6 17.48 8.59 -8.53
CA SER A 6 17.29 7.38 -9.32
C SER A 6 17.90 6.15 -8.64
N GLY A 7 17.38 5.81 -7.46
CA GLY A 7 17.51 4.43 -6.98
C GLY A 7 16.73 3.50 -7.91
N PRO A 8 17.16 2.24 -8.10
CA PRO A 8 16.51 1.32 -9.05
C PRO A 8 15.03 1.11 -8.73
N GLY A 9 14.17 1.17 -9.74
CA GLY A 9 12.73 0.99 -9.59
C GLY A 9 12.35 -0.32 -8.87
N LEU A 10 11.17 -0.34 -8.26
CA LEU A 10 10.58 -1.52 -7.63
C LEU A 10 10.00 -2.53 -8.64
N GLY A 11 10.06 -2.20 -9.93
CA GLY A 11 9.63 -3.11 -10.99
C GLY A 11 8.16 -3.45 -10.87
N ARG A 12 7.73 -4.55 -11.50
CA ARG A 12 6.34 -4.99 -11.38
C ARG A 12 6.15 -5.76 -10.08
N ALA A 13 5.49 -5.15 -9.10
CA ALA A 13 5.41 -5.70 -7.74
C ALA A 13 4.01 -5.59 -7.15
N ALA A 14 3.79 -6.32 -6.06
CA ALA A 14 2.70 -6.05 -5.15
C ALA A 14 3.24 -5.51 -3.83
N CYS A 15 2.64 -4.44 -3.31
CA CYS A 15 3.05 -3.79 -2.08
C CYS A 15 1.85 -3.68 -1.13
N LEU A 16 2.01 -4.05 0.14
CA LEU A 16 1.04 -3.81 1.21
C LEU A 16 1.66 -2.86 2.23
N VAL A 17 1.01 -1.73 2.49
CA VAL A 17 1.47 -0.73 3.46
C VAL A 17 0.45 -0.60 4.59
N THR A 18 0.84 -0.99 5.80
CA THR A 18 -0.01 -0.80 6.99
C THR A 18 0.22 0.56 7.64
N GLY A 19 -0.81 1.12 8.27
CA GLY A 19 -0.76 2.48 8.82
C GLY A 19 -0.63 3.55 7.74
N ALA A 20 -1.20 3.32 6.55
CA ALA A 20 -0.99 4.16 5.37
C ALA A 20 -1.69 5.53 5.43
N SER A 21 -2.61 5.75 6.37
CA SER A 21 -3.45 6.97 6.38
C SER A 21 -2.72 8.25 6.75
N ARG A 22 -1.63 8.17 7.53
CA ARG A 22 -0.93 9.35 8.09
C ARG A 22 0.57 9.10 8.29
N GLY A 23 1.28 10.17 8.63
CA GLY A 23 2.68 10.12 9.05
C GLY A 23 3.59 9.40 8.05
N PHE A 24 4.50 8.57 8.58
CA PHE A 24 5.47 7.84 7.77
C PHE A 24 4.81 6.88 6.77
N GLY A 25 3.75 6.16 7.16
CA GLY A 25 3.05 5.23 6.27
C GLY A 25 2.47 5.91 5.03
N ARG A 26 1.88 7.11 5.18
CA ARG A 26 1.36 7.89 4.05
C ARG A 26 2.48 8.34 3.10
N SER A 27 3.58 8.85 3.65
CA SER A 27 4.74 9.27 2.85
C SER A 27 5.38 8.07 2.14
N MET A 28 5.48 6.92 2.82
CA MET A 28 5.99 5.68 2.23
C MET A 28 5.12 5.17 1.09
N ALA A 29 3.79 5.20 1.22
CA ALA A 29 2.89 4.80 0.15
C ALA A 29 3.13 5.60 -1.14
N ARG A 30 3.34 6.92 -1.03
CA ARG A 30 3.67 7.80 -2.17
C ARG A 30 5.03 7.45 -2.79
N LEU A 31 6.05 7.28 -1.96
CA LEU A 31 7.40 6.93 -2.42
C LEU A 31 7.45 5.55 -3.09
N VAL A 32 6.67 4.59 -2.58
CA VAL A 32 6.54 3.26 -3.19
C VAL A 32 5.81 3.36 -4.52
N ALA A 33 4.66 4.06 -4.58
CA ALA A 33 3.90 4.25 -5.81
C ALA A 33 4.77 4.82 -6.95
N ALA A 34 5.56 5.86 -6.67
CA ALA A 34 6.46 6.48 -7.63
C ALA A 34 7.58 5.55 -8.16
N ARG A 35 7.80 4.39 -7.55
CA ARG A 35 8.85 3.43 -7.92
C ARG A 35 8.30 2.15 -8.53
N LEU A 36 6.99 1.93 -8.51
CA LEU A 36 6.35 0.75 -9.09
C LEU A 36 6.26 0.88 -10.61
N ALA A 37 6.44 -0.23 -11.31
CA ALA A 37 6.21 -0.30 -12.75
C ALA A 37 4.71 -0.47 -13.06
N PRO A 38 4.25 -0.13 -14.28
CA PRO A 38 2.90 -0.39 -14.74
C PRO A 38 2.42 -1.82 -14.44
N GLY A 39 1.14 -1.97 -14.09
CA GLY A 39 0.54 -3.26 -13.74
C GLY A 39 0.92 -3.78 -12.35
N SER A 40 1.53 -2.96 -11.49
CA SER A 40 1.77 -3.28 -10.08
C SER A 40 0.51 -3.10 -9.22
N LEU A 41 0.52 -3.73 -8.04
CA LEU A 41 -0.54 -3.63 -7.04
C LEU A 41 -0.02 -2.88 -5.80
N LEU A 42 -0.78 -1.92 -5.30
CA LEU A 42 -0.52 -1.23 -4.04
C LEU A 42 -1.76 -1.28 -3.13
N LEU A 43 -1.63 -1.96 -2.00
CA LEU A 43 -2.66 -2.13 -0.98
C LEU A 43 -2.36 -1.22 0.22
N LEU A 44 -3.34 -0.44 0.65
CA LEU A 44 -3.22 0.56 1.71
C LEU A 44 -4.09 0.16 2.90
N VAL A 45 -3.50 -0.17 4.05
CA VAL A 45 -4.24 -0.59 5.24
C VAL A 45 -4.22 0.52 6.30
N ALA A 46 -5.38 0.89 6.83
CA ALA A 46 -5.47 1.74 8.02
C ALA A 46 -6.80 1.55 8.79
N CYS A 47 -6.80 1.90 10.08
CA CYS A 47 -7.92 1.70 11.00
C CYS A 47 -9.14 2.61 10.72
N SER A 48 -8.94 3.83 10.21
CA SER A 48 -10.04 4.75 9.89
C SER A 48 -10.61 4.48 8.49
N ALA A 49 -11.93 4.38 8.33
CA ALA A 49 -12.57 4.14 7.03
C ALA A 49 -12.45 5.31 6.03
N GLY A 50 -12.31 6.57 6.50
CA GLY A 50 -12.26 7.76 5.64
C GLY A 50 -10.88 8.09 5.04
N ALA A 51 -9.80 8.00 5.84
CA ALA A 51 -8.47 8.47 5.43
C ALA A 51 -7.73 7.61 4.37
N PRO A 52 -7.96 6.28 4.27
CA PRO A 52 -7.44 5.46 3.17
C PRO A 52 -8.02 5.81 1.81
N GLY A 53 -9.28 6.25 1.75
CA GLY A 53 -9.96 6.59 0.50
C GLY A 53 -9.40 7.85 -0.17
N GLU A 54 -9.03 8.86 0.62
CA GLU A 54 -8.38 10.06 0.09
C GLU A 54 -7.01 9.75 -0.54
N LEU A 55 -6.17 8.98 0.16
CA LEU A 55 -4.85 8.59 -0.35
C LEU A 55 -4.98 7.65 -1.55
N GLU A 56 -5.94 6.72 -1.53
CA GLU A 56 -6.26 5.85 -2.66
C GLU A 56 -6.66 6.67 -3.89
N GLY A 57 -7.56 7.65 -3.73
CA GLY A 57 -7.99 8.55 -4.81
C GLY A 57 -6.83 9.39 -5.36
N GLU A 58 -6.04 9.99 -4.47
CA GLU A 58 -4.82 10.75 -4.81
C GLU A 58 -3.86 9.90 -5.66
N LEU A 59 -3.54 8.70 -5.21
CA LEU A 59 -2.58 7.84 -5.89
C LEU A 59 -3.15 7.24 -7.20
N ARG A 60 -4.45 6.92 -7.27
CA ARG A 60 -5.08 6.46 -8.51
C ARG A 60 -5.07 7.53 -9.59
N ALA A 61 -5.27 8.79 -9.21
CA ALA A 61 -5.20 9.92 -10.14
C ALA A 61 -3.76 10.16 -10.63
N ALA A 62 -2.77 10.02 -9.74
CA ALA A 62 -1.36 10.22 -10.07
C ALA A 62 -0.73 9.06 -10.86
N TYR A 63 -1.20 7.83 -10.66
CA TYR A 63 -0.62 6.61 -11.21
C TYR A 63 -1.71 5.67 -11.77
N PRO A 64 -2.38 6.05 -12.88
CA PRO A 64 -3.49 5.27 -13.45
C PRO A 64 -3.10 3.87 -13.92
N GLU A 65 -1.81 3.63 -14.18
CA GLU A 65 -1.24 2.33 -14.55
C GLU A 65 -1.08 1.36 -13.37
N LEU A 66 -1.31 1.82 -12.14
CA LEU A 66 -1.23 1.01 -10.93
C LEU A 66 -2.61 0.59 -10.45
N ARG A 67 -2.73 -0.65 -9.98
CA ARG A 67 -3.91 -1.07 -9.20
C ARG A 67 -3.69 -0.66 -7.75
N ILE A 68 -4.41 0.34 -7.28
CA ILE A 68 -4.34 0.80 -5.88
C ILE A 68 -5.65 0.45 -5.20
N GLN A 69 -5.62 -0.08 -3.97
CA GLN A 69 -6.81 -0.44 -3.19
C GLN A 69 -6.62 -0.14 -1.70
N ALA A 70 -7.58 0.54 -1.09
CA ALA A 70 -7.66 0.67 0.36
C ALA A 70 -8.32 -0.55 1.01
N LEU A 71 -7.76 -0.97 2.14
CA LEU A 71 -8.26 -2.04 3.01
C LEU A 71 -8.44 -1.47 4.41
N PRO A 72 -9.60 -0.83 4.71
CA PRO A 72 -9.85 -0.27 6.02
C PRO A 72 -10.06 -1.39 7.05
N ALA A 73 -9.22 -1.42 8.08
CA ALA A 73 -9.31 -2.38 9.16
C ALA A 73 -8.50 -1.96 10.39
N ASP A 74 -9.02 -2.30 11.56
CA ASP A 74 -8.25 -2.27 12.79
C ASP A 74 -7.37 -3.53 12.90
N LEU A 75 -6.06 -3.37 12.80
CA LEU A 75 -5.11 -4.48 12.93
C LEU A 75 -4.85 -4.89 14.38
N GLY A 76 -5.33 -4.12 15.36
CA GLY A 76 -5.31 -4.50 16.78
C GLY A 76 -6.40 -5.52 17.14
N ALA A 77 -7.43 -5.64 16.30
CA ALA A 77 -8.49 -6.64 16.45
C ALA A 77 -8.23 -7.85 15.54
N ASN A 78 -8.44 -9.05 16.08
CA ASN A 78 -8.24 -10.30 15.32
C ASN A 78 -9.10 -10.33 14.05
N GLU A 79 -10.35 -9.86 14.14
CA GLU A 79 -11.29 -9.82 13.01
C GLU A 79 -10.77 -8.90 11.89
N GLY A 80 -10.19 -7.75 12.25
CA GLY A 80 -9.63 -6.82 11.29
C GLY A 80 -8.36 -7.33 10.64
N LEU A 81 -7.48 -7.98 11.43
CA LEU A 81 -6.29 -8.65 10.89
C LEU A 81 -6.65 -9.77 9.91
N GLN A 82 -7.57 -10.66 10.29
CA GLN A 82 -8.00 -11.78 9.43
C GLN A 82 -8.64 -11.27 8.14
N ARG A 83 -9.47 -10.22 8.23
CA ARG A 83 -10.06 -9.58 7.05
C ARG A 83 -9.01 -9.04 6.09
N VAL A 84 -8.01 -8.30 6.60
CA VAL A 84 -6.93 -7.77 5.76
C VAL A 84 -6.12 -8.89 5.11
N ALA A 85 -5.80 -9.95 5.86
CA ALA A 85 -5.08 -11.10 5.33
C ALA A 85 -5.85 -11.77 4.19
N TRP A 86 -7.16 -11.99 4.39
CA TRP A 86 -8.04 -12.57 3.37
C TRP A 86 -8.16 -11.68 2.14
N ASP A 87 -8.51 -10.41 2.32
CA ASP A 87 -8.72 -9.47 1.22
C ASP A 87 -7.44 -9.21 0.44
N ALA A 88 -6.29 -9.09 1.12
CA ALA A 88 -5.00 -8.93 0.45
C ALA A 88 -4.64 -10.17 -0.38
N ALA A 89 -4.83 -11.37 0.17
CA ALA A 89 -4.57 -12.62 -0.55
C ALA A 89 -5.51 -12.80 -1.75
N ASP A 90 -6.80 -12.48 -1.59
CA ASP A 90 -7.78 -12.53 -2.66
C ASP A 90 -7.47 -11.50 -3.78
N THR A 91 -7.16 -10.26 -3.42
CA THR A 91 -6.76 -9.24 -4.41
C THR A 91 -5.47 -9.64 -5.14
N LEU A 92 -4.47 -10.19 -4.43
CA LEU A 92 -3.24 -10.70 -5.05
C LEU A 92 -3.52 -11.81 -6.07
N ARG A 93 -4.40 -12.77 -5.73
CA ARG A 93 -4.80 -13.86 -6.63
C ARG A 93 -5.52 -13.33 -7.87
N ARG A 94 -6.44 -12.37 -7.69
CA ARG A 94 -7.21 -11.76 -8.79
C ARG A 94 -6.40 -10.79 -9.66
N HIS A 95 -5.29 -10.26 -9.14
CA HIS A 95 -4.38 -9.37 -9.88
C HIS A 95 -3.52 -10.09 -10.92
N HIS A 96 -3.78 -11.36 -11.19
CA HIS A 96 -3.05 -12.15 -12.19
C HIS A 96 -3.59 -11.87 -13.61
N ASP A 97 -2.94 -10.96 -14.34
CA ASP A 97 -3.22 -10.67 -15.75
C ASP A 97 -2.34 -11.47 -16.74
N GLY A 98 -1.72 -12.55 -16.26
CA GLY A 98 -0.84 -13.41 -17.05
C GLY A 98 0.64 -13.00 -17.06
N ALA A 99 0.98 -11.79 -16.57
CA ALA A 99 2.37 -11.40 -16.41
C ALA A 99 2.83 -11.44 -14.94
N ARG A 100 4.06 -11.91 -14.75
CA ARG A 100 4.62 -12.29 -13.45
C ARG A 100 4.97 -11.07 -12.60
N LEU A 101 4.54 -11.07 -11.34
CA LEU A 101 5.08 -10.17 -10.32
C LEU A 101 6.54 -10.54 -10.01
N GLN A 102 7.41 -9.55 -10.00
CA GLN A 102 8.83 -9.71 -9.67
C GLN A 102 9.06 -9.72 -8.16
N ARG A 103 8.23 -8.98 -7.41
CA ARG A 103 8.38 -8.80 -5.96
C ARG A 103 7.04 -8.70 -5.24
N LEU A 104 7.06 -9.11 -3.98
CA LEU A 104 6.04 -8.82 -2.97
C LEU A 104 6.71 -8.07 -1.83
N LEU A 105 6.19 -6.89 -1.48
CA LEU A 105 6.67 -6.08 -0.36
C LEU A 105 5.56 -5.93 0.68
N LEU A 106 5.88 -6.26 1.92
CA LEU A 106 5.02 -6.03 3.08
C LEU A 106 5.68 -5.02 4.00
N LEU A 107 5.07 -3.85 4.14
CA LEU A 107 5.51 -2.79 5.06
C LEU A 107 4.62 -2.82 6.30
N ASN A 108 5.05 -3.56 7.32
CA ASN A 108 4.43 -3.63 8.64
C ASN A 108 4.70 -2.35 9.45
N ASN A 109 4.13 -1.24 9.01
CA ASN A 109 4.37 0.08 9.57
C ASN A 109 3.34 0.48 10.65
N ALA A 110 2.13 -0.09 10.65
CA ALA A 110 1.14 0.20 11.68
C ALA A 110 1.71 -0.09 13.08
N GLY A 111 1.65 0.90 13.95
CA GLY A 111 2.14 0.83 15.32
C GLY A 111 1.63 2.01 16.14
N LEU A 112 1.64 1.85 17.46
CA LEU A 112 1.33 2.90 18.42
C LEU A 112 2.63 3.37 19.05
N GLN A 113 2.74 4.67 19.31
CA GLN A 113 3.77 5.16 20.21
C GLN A 113 3.29 4.91 21.64
N SER A 114 4.09 4.20 22.44
CA SER A 114 3.89 4.23 23.89
C SER A 114 4.02 5.68 24.36
N PRO A 115 3.20 6.14 25.34
CA PRO A 115 3.42 7.43 25.96
C PRO A 115 4.87 7.49 26.48
N LEU A 116 5.53 8.63 26.27
CA LEU A 116 6.78 8.90 26.96
C LEU A 116 6.42 9.05 28.44
N GLU A 117 6.88 8.11 29.28
CA GLU A 117 6.90 8.27 30.74
C GLU A 117 7.93 9.34 31.15
#